data_AF-A0A7J4JDC1-F1
#
_entry.id   AF-A0A7J4JDC1-F1
#
_cell.length_a   1.000
_cell.length_b   1.000
_cell.length_c   1.000
_cell.angle_alpha   90.00
_cell.angle_beta   90.00
_cell.angle_gamma   90.00
#
_symmetry.space_group_name_H-M   'P 1'
#
loop_
_entity.id
_entity.type
_entity.pdbx_description
1 polymer ?
#
loop_
_entity_poly.entity_id
_entity_poly.type
_entity_poly.pdbx_seq_one_letter_code
_entity_poly.pdbx_strand_id
1 'polypeptide(L)'
;MAMDFNLISIVIFYSLIALYLFIKRKKIKQEYGIFFLYRTQRFTKVMRWIAGLCPKFWRWFGYASVPIGFAGMFAIFAYLAFAVFKIFTSPAAAPSVSLVIPGVRIPGSIFVPFWYGIIALFFVIVVHEGMHGVVSEAWKLKL
;
A
#
# COMPACT_ATOMS: atom_id res chain seq x y z
N MET A 1 28.67 -9.00 -21.76
CA MET A 1 27.87 -9.33 -20.55
C MET A 1 26.58 -8.53 -20.65
N ALA A 2 25.52 -9.13 -21.20
CA ALA A 2 24.24 -8.44 -21.33
C ALA A 2 23.70 -8.17 -19.92
N MET A 3 23.24 -6.94 -19.65
CA MET A 3 22.57 -6.68 -18.38
C MET A 3 21.36 -7.62 -18.28
N ASP A 4 21.21 -8.26 -17.11
CA ASP A 4 20.06 -9.10 -16.80
C ASP A 4 18.77 -8.29 -17.04
N PHE A 5 17.83 -8.86 -17.79
CA PHE A 5 16.52 -8.25 -18.08
C PHE A 5 15.82 -7.73 -16.81
N ASN A 6 16.00 -8.44 -15.69
CA ASN A 6 15.47 -8.05 -14.39
C ASN A 6 16.11 -6.75 -13.88
N LEU A 7 17.45 -6.64 -13.96
CA LEU A 7 18.18 -5.43 -13.57
C LEU A 7 17.78 -4.23 -14.44
N ILE A 8 17.67 -4.44 -15.76
CA ILE A 8 17.17 -3.42 -16.70
C ILE A 8 15.78 -2.94 -16.28
N SER A 9 14.87 -3.87 -16.00
CA SER A 9 13.48 -3.57 -15.61
C SER A 9 13.41 -2.77 -14.31
N ILE A 10 14.20 -3.17 -13.30
CA ILE A 10 14.32 -2.50 -12.00
C ILE A 10 14.78 -1.05 -12.19
N VAL A 11 15.91 -0.86 -12.88
CA VAL A 11 16.50 0.47 -13.08
C VAL A 11 15.52 1.37 -13.83
N ILE A 12 14.96 0.91 -14.95
CA ILE A 12 13.99 1.68 -15.73
C ILE A 12 12.77 2.05 -14.87
N PHE A 13 12.17 1.10 -14.16
CA PHE A 13 10.97 1.36 -13.37
C PHE A 13 11.19 2.39 -12.27
N TYR A 14 12.24 2.25 -11.46
CA TYR A 14 12.53 3.20 -10.39
C TYR A 14 12.97 4.56 -10.93
N SER A 15 13.75 4.61 -12.02
CA SER A 15 14.09 5.87 -12.69
C SER A 15 12.86 6.58 -13.24
N LEU A 16 11.90 5.85 -13.83
CA LEU A 16 10.64 6.43 -14.31
C LEU A 16 9.79 6.97 -13.17
N ILE A 17 9.70 6.26 -12.04
CA ILE A 17 9.00 6.76 -10.84
C ILE A 17 9.67 8.02 -10.31
N ALA A 18 10.99 8.01 -10.14
CA ALA A 18 11.75 9.16 -9.64
C ALA A 18 11.59 10.38 -10.56
N LEU A 19 11.68 10.18 -11.87
CA LEU A 19 11.46 11.22 -12.87
C LEU A 19 10.02 11.76 -12.79
N TYR A 20 9.03 10.88 -12.70
CA TYR A 20 7.62 11.27 -12.58
C TYR A 20 7.38 12.12 -11.32
N LEU A 21 7.90 11.69 -10.17
CA LEU A 21 7.80 12.43 -8.91
C LEU A 21 8.53 13.78 -9.00
N PHE A 22 9.71 13.82 -9.63
CA PHE A 22 10.46 15.06 -9.82
C PHE A 22 9.69 16.07 -10.69
N ILE A 23 9.11 15.61 -11.80
CA ILE A 23 8.28 16.45 -12.69
C ILE A 23 7.03 16.95 -11.96
N LYS A 24 6.40 16.09 -11.14
CA LYS A 24 5.15 16.41 -10.43
C LYS A 24 5.35 16.97 -9.03
N ARG A 25 6.59 17.26 -8.61
CA ARG A 25 6.92 17.73 -7.26
C ARG A 25 6.07 18.89 -6.75
N LYS A 26 5.71 19.84 -7.62
CA LYS A 26 4.86 21.00 -7.27
C LYS A 26 3.41 20.64 -6.91
N LYS A 27 2.96 19.44 -7.29
CA LYS A 27 1.61 18.92 -7.00
C LYS A 27 1.58 17.98 -5.80
N ILE A 28 2.75 17.60 -5.27
CA ILE A 28 2.87 16.77 -4.07
C ILE A 28 2.69 17.70 -2.87
N LYS A 29 1.66 17.44 -2.07
CA LYS A 29 1.42 18.18 -0.83
C LYS A 29 2.01 17.40 0.32
N GLN A 30 2.74 18.10 1.18
CA GLN A 30 3.16 17.56 2.46
C GLN A 30 2.02 17.74 3.44
N GLU A 31 1.46 16.64 3.91
CA GLU A 31 0.35 16.61 4.86
C GLU A 31 0.86 15.92 6.13
N TYR A 32 0.48 16.41 7.33
CA TYR A 32 0.84 15.77 8.60
C TYR A 32 2.33 15.45 8.80
N GLY A 33 3.23 16.38 8.46
CA GLY A 33 4.67 16.24 8.70
C GLY A 33 5.35 15.38 7.65
N ILE A 34 5.58 14.08 7.92
CA ILE A 34 6.39 13.20 7.06
C ILE A 34 5.65 12.62 5.85
N PHE A 35 4.33 12.83 5.74
CA PHE A 35 3.54 12.20 4.69
C PHE A 35 3.45 13.09 3.45
N PHE A 36 3.85 12.52 2.31
CA PHE A 36 3.74 13.15 1.00
C PHE A 36 2.54 12.55 0.27
N LEU A 37 1.53 13.39 -0.02
CA LEU A 37 0.31 12.96 -0.69
C LEU A 37 0.25 13.54 -2.11
N TYR A 38 0.13 12.65 -3.09
CA TYR A 38 -0.20 13.00 -4.47
C TYR A 38 -1.68 12.74 -4.74
N ARG A 39 -2.51 13.80 -4.64
CA ARG A 39 -3.96 13.68 -4.84
C ARG A 39 -4.30 13.57 -6.32
N THR A 40 -5.05 12.53 -6.71
CA THR A 40 -5.55 12.31 -8.07
C THR A 40 -7.05 12.06 -8.04
N GLN A 41 -7.77 12.65 -9.00
CA GLN A 41 -9.21 12.48 -9.19
C GLN A 41 -9.52 11.62 -10.43
N ARG A 42 -8.49 10.99 -11.04
CA ARG A 42 -8.63 10.27 -12.30
C ARG A 42 -9.53 9.02 -12.20
N PHE A 43 -9.49 8.35 -11.05
CA PHE A 43 -10.16 7.07 -10.85
C PHE A 43 -11.50 7.19 -10.10
N THR A 44 -11.88 8.39 -9.66
CA THR A 44 -13.11 8.57 -8.88
C THR A 44 -14.39 8.30 -9.68
N LYS A 45 -14.37 8.52 -11.00
CA LYS A 45 -15.48 8.11 -11.88
C LYS A 45 -15.70 6.60 -11.87
N VAL A 46 -14.62 5.81 -11.88
CA VAL A 46 -14.68 4.34 -11.82
C VAL A 46 -15.22 3.89 -10.47
N MET A 47 -14.72 4.47 -9.36
CA MET A 47 -15.22 4.16 -8.02
C MET A 47 -16.71 4.49 -7.86
N ARG A 48 -17.14 5.66 -8.36
CA ARG A 48 -18.55 6.08 -8.39
C ARG A 48 -19.43 5.12 -9.17
N TRP A 49 -18.95 4.69 -10.33
CA TRP A 49 -19.65 3.71 -11.15
C TRP A 49 -19.81 2.38 -10.40
N ILE A 50 -18.72 1.84 -9.81
CA ILE A 50 -18.76 0.60 -9.02
C ILE A 50 -19.70 0.73 -7.82
N ALA A 51 -19.60 1.83 -7.06
CA ALA A 51 -20.47 2.12 -5.92
C ALA A 51 -21.95 2.20 -6.32
N GLY A 52 -22.22 2.69 -7.53
CA GLY A 52 -23.57 2.81 -8.11
C GLY A 52 -24.20 1.49 -8.54
N LEU A 53 -23.42 0.43 -8.79
CA LEU A 53 -23.94 -0.88 -9.22
C LEU A 53 -24.86 -1.49 -8.16
N CYS A 54 -24.39 -1.56 -6.91
CA CYS A 54 -25.13 -2.16 -5.80
C CYS A 54 -24.93 -1.37 -4.49
N PRO A 55 -25.55 -0.19 -4.32
CA PRO A 55 -25.28 0.69 -3.17
C PRO A 55 -25.58 0.05 -1.81
N LYS A 56 -26.63 -0.78 -1.73
CA LYS A 56 -26.99 -1.50 -0.50
C LYS A 56 -25.91 -2.52 -0.10
N PHE A 57 -25.36 -3.25 -1.07
CA PHE A 57 -24.29 -4.21 -0.84
C PHE A 57 -23.04 -3.50 -0.31
N TRP A 58 -22.60 -2.42 -0.96
CA TRP A 58 -21.40 -1.68 -0.55
C TRP A 58 -21.53 -1.04 0.84
N ARG A 59 -22.74 -0.58 1.21
CA ARG A 59 -23.01 -0.09 2.57
C ARG A 59 -22.88 -1.17 3.61
N TRP A 60 -23.50 -2.32 3.37
CA TRP A 60 -23.43 -3.46 4.27
C TRP A 60 -21.99 -3.98 4.39
N PHE A 61 -21.30 -4.12 3.25
CA PHE A 61 -19.90 -4.53 3.20
C PHE A 61 -19.02 -3.58 4.03
N GLY A 62 -19.13 -2.27 3.83
CA GLY A 62 -18.40 -1.28 4.61
C GLY A 62 -18.71 -1.35 6.11
N TYR A 63 -19.99 -1.48 6.47
CA TYR A 63 -20.39 -1.60 7.87
C TYR A 63 -19.81 -2.85 8.55
N ALA A 64 -19.79 -3.98 7.85
CA ALA A 64 -19.21 -5.23 8.35
C ALA A 64 -17.67 -5.22 8.34
N SER A 65 -17.04 -4.62 7.33
CA SER A 65 -15.59 -4.64 7.16
C SER A 65 -14.85 -3.71 8.12
N VAL A 66 -15.48 -2.61 8.53
CA VAL A 66 -14.89 -1.64 9.48
C VAL A 66 -14.51 -2.28 10.82
N PRO A 67 -15.40 -2.95 11.58
CA PRO A 67 -15.04 -3.58 12.84
C PRO A 67 -14.01 -4.70 12.66
N ILE A 68 -14.07 -5.46 11.55
CA ILE A 68 -13.07 -6.47 11.21
C ILE A 68 -11.70 -5.83 10.99
N GLY A 69 -11.66 -4.71 10.26
CA GLY A 69 -10.45 -3.92 10.03
C GLY A 69 -9.84 -3.41 11.34
N PHE A 70 -10.66 -2.84 12.22
CA PHE A 70 -10.21 -2.40 13.56
C PHE A 70 -9.71 -3.56 14.43
N ALA A 71 -10.38 -4.71 14.40
CA ALA A 71 -9.92 -5.92 15.09
C ALA A 71 -8.56 -6.39 14.54
N GLY A 72 -8.38 -6.38 13.22
CA GLY A 72 -7.11 -6.69 12.56
C GLY A 72 -6.00 -5.68 12.92
N MET A 73 -6.33 -4.39 12.99
CA MET A 73 -5.42 -3.35 13.45
C MET A 73 -4.98 -3.58 14.90
N PHE A 74 -5.91 -3.94 15.79
CA PHE A 74 -5.57 -4.28 17.17
C PHE A 74 -4.67 -5.52 17.25
N ALA A 75 -4.99 -6.56 16.47
CA ALA A 75 -4.22 -7.80 16.43
C ALA A 75 -2.79 -7.57 15.94
N ILE A 76 -2.60 -6.83 14.83
CA ILE A 76 -1.24 -6.55 14.33
C ILE A 76 -0.49 -5.64 15.30
N PHE A 77 -1.15 -4.67 15.94
CA PHE A 77 -0.51 -3.81 16.93
C PHE A 77 -0.03 -4.61 18.16
N ALA A 78 -0.87 -5.50 18.69
CA ALA A 78 -0.49 -6.38 19.81
C ALA A 78 0.66 -7.31 19.42
N TYR A 79 0.63 -7.87 18.20
CA TYR A 79 1.72 -8.68 17.67
C TYR A 79 3.04 -7.89 17.57
N LEU A 80 3.00 -6.65 17.08
CA LEU A 80 4.18 -5.79 16.97
C LEU A 80 4.73 -5.40 18.35
N ALA A 81 3.86 -5.09 19.31
CA ALA A 81 4.30 -4.81 20.68
C ALA A 81 4.99 -6.02 21.31
N PHE A 82 4.43 -7.22 21.11
CA PHE A 82 5.04 -8.48 21.55
C PHE A 82 6.37 -8.77 20.85
N ALA A 83 6.45 -8.54 19.54
CA ALA A 83 7.69 -8.69 18.77
C ALA A 83 8.80 -7.76 19.28
N VAL A 84 8.47 -6.49 19.55
CA VAL A 84 9.40 -5.52 20.12
C VAL A 84 9.89 -5.99 21.49
N PHE A 85 8.98 -6.45 22.36
CA PHE A 85 9.35 -7.00 23.66
C PHE A 85 10.31 -8.20 23.53
N LYS A 86 10.10 -9.10 22.56
CA LYS A 86 11.01 -10.22 22.28
C LYS A 86 12.41 -9.79 21.85
N ILE A 87 12.53 -8.72 21.06
CA ILE A 87 13.84 -8.19 20.64
C ILE A 87 14.67 -7.76 21.85
N PHE A 88 14.05 -7.16 22.88
CA PHE A 88 14.76 -6.74 24.09
C PHE A 88 15.05 -7.87 25.08
N THR A 89 14.28 -8.96 25.03
CA THR A 89 14.39 -10.06 26.01
C THR A 89 15.11 -11.29 25.49
N SER A 90 15.32 -11.39 24.17
CA SER A 90 16.00 -12.53 23.55
C SER A 90 17.05 -12.04 22.54
N PRO A 91 18.35 -12.29 22.79
CA PRO A 91 19.44 -11.88 21.89
C PRO A 91 19.36 -12.47 20.47
N ALA A 92 18.61 -13.55 20.29
CA ALA A 92 18.44 -14.24 19.00
C ALA A 92 17.13 -13.89 18.28
N ALA A 93 16.33 -12.96 18.80
CA ALA A 93 15.06 -12.59 18.18
C ALA A 93 15.28 -11.83 16.87
N ALA A 94 14.80 -12.40 15.76
CA ALA A 94 14.78 -11.73 14.47
C ALA A 94 13.71 -10.64 14.40
N PRO A 95 13.93 -9.53 13.66
CA PRO A 95 12.92 -8.52 13.42
C PRO A 95 11.66 -9.13 12.78
N SER A 96 10.49 -8.85 13.35
CA SER A 96 9.21 -9.40 12.85
C SER A 96 8.62 -8.64 11.67
N VAL A 97 9.16 -7.45 11.37
CA VAL A 97 8.81 -6.66 10.19
C VAL A 97 10.09 -6.25 9.49
N SER A 98 10.08 -6.30 8.17
CA SER A 98 11.20 -5.85 7.35
C SER A 98 10.70 -5.04 6.17
N LEU A 99 11.50 -4.08 5.73
CA LEU A 99 11.21 -3.31 4.53
C LEU A 99 11.38 -4.21 3.31
N VAL A 100 10.36 -4.26 2.45
CA VAL A 100 10.40 -5.05 1.22
C VAL A 100 10.34 -4.11 0.02
N ILE A 101 11.38 -4.13 -0.80
CA ILE A 101 11.45 -3.42 -2.06
C ILE A 101 11.59 -4.47 -3.17
N PRO A 102 10.60 -4.63 -4.07
CA PRO A 102 10.65 -5.63 -5.13
C PRO A 102 11.92 -5.51 -5.98
N GLY A 103 12.64 -6.62 -6.16
CA GLY A 103 13.88 -6.66 -6.93
C GLY A 103 15.13 -6.18 -6.20
N VAL A 104 15.02 -5.68 -4.97
CA VAL A 104 16.16 -5.20 -4.17
C VAL A 104 16.39 -6.13 -2.99
N ARG A 105 17.63 -6.61 -2.83
CA ARG A 105 18.04 -7.42 -1.67
C ARG A 105 18.36 -6.48 -0.51
N ILE A 106 17.55 -6.55 0.54
CA ILE A 106 17.77 -5.81 1.78
C ILE A 106 18.22 -6.82 2.86
N PRO A 107 19.37 -6.62 3.51
CA PRO A 107 19.81 -7.48 4.61
C PRO A 107 18.74 -7.58 5.70
N GLY A 108 18.42 -8.80 6.14
CA GLY A 108 17.36 -9.03 7.12
C GLY A 108 15.93 -8.88 6.57
N SER A 109 15.75 -8.87 5.25
CA SER A 109 14.45 -8.87 4.59
C SER A 109 14.27 -10.06 3.66
N ILE A 110 13.01 -10.38 3.36
CA ILE A 110 12.67 -11.38 2.35
C ILE A 110 12.90 -10.76 0.98
N PHE A 111 13.63 -11.48 0.12
CA PHE A 111 13.78 -11.07 -1.27
C PHE A 111 12.50 -11.37 -2.05
N VAL A 112 11.85 -10.32 -2.55
CA VAL A 112 10.69 -10.45 -3.44
C VAL A 112 11.12 -10.18 -4.88
N PRO A 113 10.92 -11.11 -5.82
CA PRO A 113 11.23 -10.89 -7.23
C PRO A 113 10.50 -9.65 -7.77
N PHE A 114 11.18 -8.86 -8.61
CA PHE A 114 10.69 -7.56 -9.09
C PHE A 114 9.27 -7.62 -9.65
N TRP A 115 9.05 -8.40 -10.72
CA TRP A 115 7.75 -8.47 -11.39
C TRP A 115 6.64 -8.98 -10.48
N TYR A 116 6.93 -10.02 -9.69
CA TYR A 116 5.98 -10.55 -8.73
C TYR A 116 5.57 -9.48 -7.70
N GLY A 117 6.56 -8.78 -7.13
CA GLY A 117 6.32 -7.75 -6.13
C GLY A 117 5.59 -6.52 -6.67
N ILE A 118 5.94 -6.05 -7.87
CA ILE A 118 5.25 -4.90 -8.49
C ILE A 118 3.81 -5.24 -8.84
N ILE A 119 3.54 -6.43 -9.40
CA ILE A 119 2.19 -6.86 -9.71
C ILE A 119 1.37 -7.02 -8.43
N ALA A 120 1.90 -7.71 -7.42
CA ALA A 120 1.23 -7.89 -6.14
C ALA A 120 0.92 -6.54 -5.47
N LEU A 121 1.90 -5.62 -5.44
CA LEU A 121 1.73 -4.29 -4.86
C LEU A 121 0.68 -3.47 -5.60
N PHE A 122 0.68 -3.52 -6.93
CA PHE A 122 -0.32 -2.84 -7.75
C PHE A 122 -1.73 -3.30 -7.37
N PHE A 123 -1.97 -4.62 -7.32
CA PHE A 123 -3.30 -5.14 -6.96
C PHE A 123 -3.69 -4.78 -5.52
N VAL A 124 -2.78 -4.93 -4.56
CA VAL A 124 -3.05 -4.60 -3.15
C VAL A 124 -3.44 -3.13 -3.01
N ILE A 125 -2.68 -2.19 -3.59
CA ILE A 125 -2.97 -0.76 -3.46
C ILE A 125 -4.26 -0.40 -4.22
N VAL A 126 -4.43 -0.89 -5.45
CA VAL A 126 -5.62 -0.58 -6.26
C VAL A 126 -6.89 -1.07 -5.58
N VAL A 127 -6.89 -2.29 -5.04
CA VAL A 127 -8.04 -2.84 -4.33
C VAL A 127 -8.23 -2.13 -2.99
N HIS A 128 -7.16 -1.93 -2.20
CA HIS A 128 -7.25 -1.29 -0.89
C HIS A 128 -7.80 0.15 -0.99
N GLU A 129 -7.12 1.00 -1.76
CA GLU A 129 -7.51 2.40 -1.95
C GLU A 129 -8.83 2.51 -2.72
N GLY A 130 -9.01 1.65 -3.73
CA GLY A 130 -10.25 1.61 -4.49
C GLY A 130 -11.46 1.26 -3.63
N MET A 131 -11.31 0.34 -2.67
CA MET A 131 -12.40 -0.04 -1.78
C MET A 131 -12.72 1.02 -0.74
N HIS A 132 -11.73 1.74 -0.22
CA HIS A 132 -11.99 2.94 0.56
C HIS A 132 -12.85 3.92 -0.24
N GLY A 133 -12.48 4.22 -1.48
CA GLY A 133 -13.23 5.14 -2.34
C GLY A 133 -14.65 4.66 -2.66
N VAL A 134 -14.83 3.40 -3.03
CA VAL A 134 -16.16 2.83 -3.35
C VAL A 134 -17.07 2.83 -2.12
N VAL A 135 -16.58 2.41 -0.95
CA VAL A 135 -17.36 2.39 0.29
C VAL A 135 -17.70 3.81 0.72
N SER A 136 -16.74 4.74 0.72
CA SER A 136 -16.99 6.14 1.03
C SER A 136 -18.11 6.72 0.16
N GLU A 137 -18.07 6.46 -1.14
CA GLU A 137 -19.07 6.99 -2.07
C GLU A 137 -20.45 6.31 -1.92
N ALA A 138 -20.50 5.02 -1.58
CA ALA A 138 -21.75 4.35 -1.23
C ALA A 138 -22.46 4.99 -0.02
N TRP A 139 -21.67 5.54 0.92
CA TRP A 139 -22.13 6.33 2.08
C TRP A 139 -22.27 7.82 1.80
N LYS A 140 -22.08 8.28 0.56
CA LYS A 140 -22.12 9.69 0.14
C LYS A 140 -21.10 10.57 0.89
N LEU A 141 -19.97 9.98 1.26
CA LEU A 141 -18.81 10.70 1.81
C LEU A 141 -17.98 11.30 0.68
N LYS A 142 -17.30 12.41 0.97
CA LYS A 142 -16.52 13.14 -0.04
C LYS A 142 -15.24 12.38 -0.43
N LEU A 143 -15.02 12.23 -1.74
CA LEU A 143 -13.79 11.75 -2.39
C LEU A 143 -12.83 12.91 -2.75
#